data_AF-A0A7C7EB43-F1
#
_entry.id   AF-A0A7C7EB43-F1
#
_cell.length_a   1.000
_cell.length_b   1.000
_cell.length_c   1.000
_cell.angle_alpha   90.00
_cell.angle_beta   90.00
_cell.angle_gamma   90.00
#
_symmetry.space_group_name_H-M   'P 1'
#
loop_
_entity.id
_entity.type
_entity.pdbx_description
1 polymer ?
#
loop_
_entity_poly.entity_id
_entity_poly.type
_entity_poly.pdbx_seq_one_letter_code
_entity_poly.pdbx_strand_id
1 'polypeptide(L)'
;MNLKQKIRVIEDFPKKGISFKDITTLIKDGKAFKQAIKSMAEIIQHKEVDLITGPEARGFIVGAPLAYELGVGFVPTRKKGKLPGKTVEAEYKLEYGSDIIEMHKDAIKPGQKVVVVDDLLATGGTIFSTVELVER
;
A
#
# COMPACT_ATOMS: atom_id res chain seq x y z
N MET A 1 7.29 7.41 -20.51
CA MET A 1 7.51 5.94 -20.65
C MET A 1 6.19 5.21 -20.50
N ASN A 2 5.98 4.11 -21.23
CA ASN A 2 4.82 3.23 -21.01
C ASN A 2 5.11 2.30 -19.82
N LEU A 3 4.62 2.65 -18.62
CA LEU A 3 4.85 1.88 -17.40
C LEU A 3 4.20 0.49 -17.44
N LYS A 4 3.09 0.32 -18.16
CA LYS A 4 2.40 -0.97 -18.29
C LYS A 4 3.31 -2.05 -18.91
N GLN A 5 4.16 -1.68 -19.87
CA GLN A 5 5.11 -2.60 -20.50
C GLN A 5 6.27 -3.00 -19.58
N LYS A 6 6.45 -2.31 -18.45
CA LYS A 6 7.47 -2.62 -17.45
C LYS A 6 6.99 -3.62 -16.39
N ILE A 7 5.71 -3.99 -16.41
CA ILE A 7 5.13 -4.99 -15.51
C ILE A 7 5.08 -6.33 -16.25
N ARG A 8 5.77 -7.32 -15.70
CA ARG A 8 5.70 -8.70 -16.20
C ARG A 8 4.36 -9.32 -15.81
N VAL A 9 3.78 -10.06 -16.74
CA VAL A 9 2.60 -10.88 -16.47
C VAL A 9 3.03 -12.35 -16.41
N ILE A 10 2.62 -13.04 -15.35
CA ILE A 10 2.84 -14.47 -15.17
C ILE A 10 1.46 -15.12 -15.12
N GLU A 11 1.12 -15.89 -16.15
CA GLU A 11 -0.14 -16.61 -16.22
C GLU A 11 -0.11 -17.85 -15.31
N ASP A 12 -1.29 -18.28 -14.86
CA ASP A 12 -1.53 -19.46 -14.04
C ASP A 12 -0.79 -19.49 -12.68
N PHE A 13 -0.46 -18.31 -12.13
CA PHE A 13 0.14 -18.17 -10.81
C PHE A 13 -0.73 -17.33 -9.86
N PRO A 14 -0.92 -17.74 -8.58
CA PRO A 14 -0.41 -18.96 -7.93
C PRO A 14 -1.23 -20.21 -8.25
N LYS A 15 -2.38 -20.05 -8.92
CA LYS A 15 -3.25 -21.15 -9.38
C LYS A 15 -3.69 -20.89 -10.82
N LYS A 16 -4.04 -21.96 -11.53
CA LYS A 16 -4.54 -21.91 -12.90
C LYS A 16 -5.70 -20.91 -13.04
N GLY A 17 -5.69 -20.12 -14.10
CA GLY A 17 -6.68 -19.09 -14.41
C GLY A 17 -6.40 -17.70 -13.83
N ILE A 18 -5.27 -17.51 -13.11
CA ILE A 18 -4.87 -16.19 -12.57
C ILE A 18 -3.77 -15.56 -13.43
N SER A 19 -3.98 -14.31 -13.84
CA SER A 19 -2.97 -13.49 -14.52
C SER A 19 -2.24 -12.59 -13.51
N PHE A 20 -1.13 -13.10 -12.95
CA PHE A 20 -0.38 -12.40 -11.91
C PHE A 20 0.40 -11.21 -12.47
N LYS A 21 0.25 -10.04 -11.84
CA LYS A 21 0.97 -8.81 -12.21
C LYS A 21 2.21 -8.67 -11.34
N ASP A 22 3.34 -9.03 -11.91
CA ASP A 22 4.63 -8.97 -11.23
C ASP A 22 5.31 -7.61 -11.44
N ILE A 23 5.11 -6.71 -10.49
CA ILE A 23 5.66 -5.36 -10.51
C ILE A 23 7.18 -5.31 -10.19
N THR A 24 7.81 -6.43 -9.82
CA THR A 24 9.25 -6.42 -9.47
C THR A 24 10.13 -6.00 -10.65
N THR A 25 9.69 -6.28 -11.87
CA THR A 25 10.34 -5.83 -13.12
C THR A 25 10.27 -4.32 -13.31
N LEU A 26 9.16 -3.68 -12.91
CA LEU A 26 9.01 -2.23 -12.90
C LEU A 26 9.89 -1.60 -11.81
N ILE A 27 9.88 -2.17 -10.60
CA ILE A 27 10.67 -1.66 -9.47
C ILE A 27 12.17 -1.77 -9.74
N LYS A 28 12.63 -2.85 -10.37
CA LYS A 28 14.04 -3.06 -10.74
C LYS A 28 14.54 -2.02 -11.77
N ASP A 29 13.66 -1.50 -12.63
CA ASP A 29 13.99 -0.40 -13.53
C ASP A 29 13.84 0.93 -12.79
N GLY A 30 14.95 1.45 -12.25
CA GLY A 30 14.95 2.67 -11.45
C GLY A 30 14.34 3.90 -12.13
N LYS A 31 14.40 3.99 -13.47
CA LYS A 31 13.75 5.09 -14.21
C LYS A 31 12.24 4.90 -14.25
N ALA A 32 11.78 3.67 -14.52
CA ALA A 32 10.36 3.35 -14.51
C ALA A 32 9.76 3.52 -13.11
N PHE A 33 10.46 3.06 -12.08
CA PHE A 33 10.00 3.17 -10.70
C PHE A 33 9.91 4.63 -10.25
N LYS A 34 10.96 5.44 -10.49
CA LYS A 34 10.92 6.88 -10.20
C LYS A 34 9.77 7.57 -10.93
N GLN A 35 9.54 7.26 -12.20
CA GLN A 35 8.42 7.84 -12.94
C GLN A 35 7.07 7.40 -12.34
N ALA A 36 6.91 6.13 -11.95
CA ALA A 36 5.69 5.64 -11.33
C ALA A 36 5.36 6.37 -10.03
N ILE A 37 6.34 6.53 -9.12
CA ILE A 37 6.18 7.28 -7.88
C ILE A 37 5.80 8.74 -8.16
N LYS A 38 6.53 9.40 -9.07
CA LYS A 38 6.25 10.79 -9.43
C LYS A 38 4.85 10.98 -10.01
N SER A 39 4.40 10.08 -10.89
CA SER A 39 3.05 10.13 -11.45
C SER A 39 1.97 9.92 -10.38
N MET A 40 2.20 9.08 -9.36
CA MET A 40 1.29 8.96 -8.22
C MET A 40 1.26 10.24 -7.38
N ALA A 41 2.42 10.83 -7.08
CA ALA A 41 2.53 12.09 -6.35
C ALA A 41 1.79 13.22 -7.07
N GLU A 42 1.96 13.34 -8.39
CA GLU A 42 1.29 14.36 -9.22
C GLU A 42 -0.24 14.29 -9.11
N ILE A 43 -0.81 13.08 -8.95
CA ILE A 43 -2.26 12.86 -8.80
C ILE A 43 -2.78 13.33 -7.45
N ILE A 44 -1.97 13.28 -6.38
CA ILE A 44 -2.45 13.54 -5.01
C ILE A 44 -1.86 14.78 -4.34
N GLN A 45 -0.83 15.41 -4.92
CA GLN A 45 -0.15 16.58 -4.34
C GLN A 45 -1.09 17.75 -4.00
N HIS A 46 -2.18 17.92 -4.76
CA HIS A 46 -3.15 19.00 -4.54
C HIS A 46 -4.20 18.70 -3.45
N LYS A 47 -4.11 17.53 -2.81
CA LYS A 47 -5.08 17.09 -1.79
C LYS A 47 -4.66 17.44 -0.36
N GLU A 48 -3.52 18.10 -0.18
CA GLU A 48 -2.94 18.45 1.14
C GLU A 48 -2.79 17.22 2.03
N VAL A 49 -2.15 16.18 1.51
CA VAL A 49 -1.95 14.91 2.25
C VAL A 49 -0.99 15.13 3.41
N ASP A 50 -1.34 14.62 4.60
CA ASP A 50 -0.48 14.68 5.79
C ASP A 50 0.36 13.41 5.97
N LEU A 51 -0.19 12.25 5.58
CA LEU A 51 0.42 10.94 5.77
C LEU A 51 0.08 10.00 4.61
N ILE A 52 1.04 9.14 4.27
CA ILE A 52 0.80 7.96 3.44
C ILE A 52 0.80 6.74 4.35
N THR A 53 -0.13 5.82 4.12
CA THR A 53 -0.12 4.50 4.74
C THR A 53 -0.29 3.42 3.68
N GLY A 54 0.22 2.23 3.96
CA GLY A 54 0.08 1.09 3.05
C GLY A 54 0.30 -0.23 3.77
N PRO A 55 -0.38 -1.30 3.35
CA PRO A 55 -0.24 -2.61 3.96
C PRO A 55 1.08 -3.28 3.58
N GLU A 56 1.58 -4.10 4.50
CA GLU A 56 2.77 -4.89 4.22
C GLU A 56 2.51 -5.97 3.15
N ALA A 57 3.52 -6.42 2.42
CA ALA A 57 4.86 -5.85 2.34
C ALA A 57 5.02 -4.96 1.09
N ARG A 58 4.29 -5.27 0.00
CA ARG A 58 4.49 -4.60 -1.28
C ARG A 58 3.93 -3.18 -1.31
N GLY A 59 2.88 -2.90 -0.53
CA GLY A 59 2.41 -1.54 -0.29
C GLY A 59 3.50 -0.63 0.27
N PHE A 60 4.46 -1.14 1.04
CA PHE A 60 5.59 -0.33 1.53
C PHE A 60 6.52 0.10 0.39
N ILE A 61 6.71 -0.77 -0.60
CA ILE A 61 7.62 -0.52 -1.72
C ILE A 61 7.13 0.69 -2.52
N VAL A 62 5.82 0.91 -2.63
CA VAL A 62 5.25 2.07 -3.32
C VAL A 62 4.96 3.23 -2.36
N GLY A 63 4.49 2.94 -1.14
CA GLY A 63 4.03 3.95 -0.19
C GLY A 63 5.13 4.74 0.47
N ALA A 64 6.23 4.10 0.90
CA ALA A 64 7.33 4.82 1.53
C ALA A 64 8.03 5.80 0.54
N PRO A 65 8.32 5.42 -0.72
CA PRO A 65 8.83 6.37 -1.70
C PRO A 65 7.83 7.45 -2.10
N LEU A 66 6.52 7.16 -2.12
CA LEU A 66 5.50 8.17 -2.36
C LEU A 66 5.44 9.21 -1.24
N ALA A 67 5.54 8.77 0.02
CA ALA A 67 5.62 9.66 1.17
C ALA A 67 6.87 10.55 1.08
N TYR A 68 8.02 9.96 0.70
CA TYR A 68 9.26 10.69 0.47
C TYR A 68 9.13 11.74 -0.64
N GLU A 69 8.55 11.40 -1.79
CA GLU A 69 8.35 12.33 -2.92
C GLU A 69 7.44 13.51 -2.55
N LEU A 70 6.43 13.27 -1.70
CA LEU A 70 5.51 14.31 -1.23
C LEU A 70 6.03 15.09 -0.01
N GLY A 71 7.12 14.66 0.61
CA GLY A 71 7.66 15.28 1.82
C GLY A 71 6.78 15.06 3.07
N VAL A 72 6.06 13.95 3.13
CA VAL A 72 5.12 13.61 4.23
C VAL A 72 5.53 12.33 4.96
N GLY A 73 4.88 12.03 6.07
CA GLY A 73 5.16 10.81 6.85
C GLY A 73 4.62 9.55 6.19
N PHE A 74 5.29 8.41 6.44
CA PHE A 74 4.79 7.08 6.12
C PHE A 74 4.42 6.31 7.40
N VAL A 75 3.21 5.76 7.44
CA VAL A 75 2.73 4.90 8.53
C VAL A 75 2.53 3.48 7.99
N PRO A 76 3.22 2.46 8.52
CA PRO A 76 3.01 1.09 8.06
C PRO A 76 1.75 0.47 8.70
N THR A 77 0.97 -0.27 7.92
CA THR A 77 0.06 -1.29 8.47
C THR A 77 0.63 -2.69 8.26
N ARG A 78 0.58 -3.51 9.31
CA ARG A 78 1.25 -4.83 9.33
C ARG A 78 0.33 -5.91 9.83
N LYS A 79 0.64 -7.17 9.54
CA LYS A 79 0.00 -8.31 10.20
C LYS A 79 0.27 -8.30 11.70
N LYS A 80 -0.60 -8.97 12.43
CA LYS A 80 -0.56 -9.08 13.88
C LYS A 80 0.82 -9.45 14.44
N GLY A 81 1.25 -8.72 15.48
CA GLY A 81 2.47 -8.98 16.23
C GLY A 81 3.76 -8.50 15.57
N LYS A 82 3.67 -7.71 14.49
CA LYS A 82 4.85 -7.15 13.79
C LYS A 82 5.22 -5.74 14.24
N LEU A 83 4.30 -5.05 14.91
CA LEU A 83 4.50 -3.70 15.45
C LEU A 83 4.83 -3.78 16.94
N PRO A 84 5.91 -3.13 17.43
CA PRO A 84 6.36 -3.27 18.81
C PRO A 84 5.58 -2.40 19.82
N GLY A 85 4.86 -1.38 19.35
CA GLY A 85 4.09 -0.47 20.19
C GLY A 85 2.66 -0.92 20.47
N LYS A 86 1.87 -0.06 21.11
CA LYS A 86 0.42 -0.29 21.25
C LYS A 86 -0.26 -0.16 19.88
N THR A 87 -1.11 -1.10 19.53
CA THR A 87 -1.78 -1.16 18.22
C THR A 87 -3.28 -0.97 18.31
N VAL A 88 -3.87 -0.52 17.20
CA VAL A 88 -5.28 -0.75 16.84
C VAL A 88 -5.32 -1.88 15.82
N GLU A 89 -6.36 -2.72 15.88
CA GLU A 89 -6.51 -3.93 15.06
C GLU A 89 -7.80 -3.86 14.22
N ALA A 90 -7.73 -4.32 12.97
CA ALA A 90 -8.88 -4.53 12.09
C ALA A 90 -8.79 -5.92 11.45
N GLU A 91 -9.91 -6.63 11.43
CA GLU A 91 -10.03 -7.97 10.87
C GLU A 91 -10.55 -7.89 9.43
N TYR A 92 -9.99 -8.69 8.52
CA TYR A 92 -10.48 -8.82 7.15
C TYR A 92 -10.67 -10.27 6.75
N LYS A 93 -11.67 -10.50 5.89
CA LYS A 93 -12.00 -11.84 5.39
C LYS A 93 -11.10 -12.21 4.21
N LEU A 94 -10.62 -13.45 4.23
CA LEU A 94 -9.96 -14.11 3.12
C LEU A 94 -10.93 -15.08 2.43
N GLU A 95 -10.52 -15.63 1.28
CA GLU A 95 -11.27 -16.72 0.60
C GLU A 95 -11.47 -17.92 1.55
N TYR A 96 -10.51 -18.14 2.45
CA TYR A 96 -10.59 -19.13 3.53
C TYR A 96 -10.05 -18.51 4.83
N GLY A 97 -10.96 -18.15 5.74
CA GLY A 97 -10.64 -17.62 7.07
C GLY A 97 -10.63 -16.09 7.15
N SER A 98 -10.01 -15.57 8.20
CA SER A 98 -9.77 -14.15 8.43
C SER A 98 -8.33 -13.92 8.86
N ASP A 99 -7.86 -12.69 8.66
CA ASP A 99 -6.54 -12.24 9.11
C ASP A 99 -6.67 -10.85 9.73
N ILE A 100 -5.67 -10.43 10.50
CA ILE A 100 -5.68 -9.18 11.26
C ILE A 100 -4.55 -8.28 10.76
N ILE A 101 -4.90 -7.03 10.48
CA ILE A 101 -3.92 -5.96 10.30
C ILE A 101 -3.92 -5.01 11.50
N GLU A 102 -2.74 -4.43 11.74
CA GLU A 102 -2.44 -3.56 12.86
C GLU A 102 -1.81 -2.25 12.38
N MET A 103 -2.08 -1.19 13.12
CA MET A 103 -1.39 0.10 13.04
C MET A 103 -1.03 0.56 14.46
N HIS A 104 0.08 1.27 14.63
CA HIS A 104 0.38 1.89 15.93
C HIS A 104 -0.72 2.90 16.29
N LYS A 105 -1.19 2.84 17.54
CA LYS A 105 -2.32 3.64 18.03
C LYS A 105 -2.06 5.15 18.02
N ASP A 106 -0.80 5.57 18.04
CA ASP A 106 -0.35 6.97 18.03
C ASP A 106 0.07 7.46 16.64
N ALA A 107 -0.08 6.63 15.60
CA ALA A 107 0.41 6.96 14.27
C ALA A 107 -0.43 8.02 13.54
N ILE A 108 -1.73 8.08 13.81
CA ILE A 108 -2.67 8.99 13.16
C ILE A 108 -3.37 9.82 14.23
N LYS A 109 -3.48 11.13 13.98
CA LYS A 109 -4.14 12.10 14.83
C LYS A 109 -5.44 12.57 14.18
N PRO A 110 -6.47 12.93 14.98
CA PRO A 110 -7.69 13.51 14.45
C PRO A 110 -7.42 14.72 13.55
N GLY A 111 -8.07 14.74 12.39
CA GLY A 111 -7.96 15.82 11.41
C GLY A 111 -6.90 15.61 10.33
N GLN A 112 -6.03 14.60 10.44
CA GLN A 112 -5.03 14.31 9.39
C GLN A 112 -5.67 13.70 8.13
N LYS A 113 -5.27 14.19 6.96
CA LYS A 113 -5.62 13.63 5.65
C LYS A 113 -4.64 12.53 5.29
N VAL A 114 -5.12 11.29 5.29
CA VAL A 114 -4.29 10.10 5.06
C VAL A 114 -4.62 9.48 3.70
N VAL A 115 -3.59 9.14 2.92
CA VAL A 115 -3.74 8.37 1.68
C VAL A 115 -3.28 6.95 1.91
N VAL A 116 -4.18 5.99 1.62
CA VAL A 116 -3.85 4.56 1.59
C VAL A 116 -3.37 4.21 0.18
N VAL A 117 -2.21 3.55 0.09
CA VAL A 117 -1.63 3.10 -1.18
C VAL A 117 -1.17 1.66 -1.07
N ASP A 118 -1.31 0.93 -2.19
CA ASP A 118 -0.82 -0.44 -2.32
C ASP A 118 -0.38 -0.70 -3.76
N ASP A 119 0.31 -1.82 -3.98
CA ASP A 119 0.87 -2.15 -5.28
C ASP A 119 -0.19 -2.60 -6.30
N LEU A 120 -1.23 -3.28 -5.83
CA LEU A 120 -2.30 -3.82 -6.67
C LEU A 120 -3.62 -3.90 -5.90
N LEU A 121 -4.68 -3.32 -6.46
CA LEU A 121 -6.03 -3.49 -5.95
C LEU A 121 -6.69 -4.73 -6.59
N ALA A 122 -6.92 -5.78 -5.79
CA ALA A 122 -7.65 -6.98 -6.18
C ALA A 122 -9.09 -6.96 -5.64
N THR A 123 -9.38 -7.71 -4.57
CA THR A 123 -10.69 -7.69 -3.90
C THR A 123 -10.91 -6.45 -3.04
N GLY A 124 -9.83 -5.77 -2.63
CA GLY A 124 -9.88 -4.55 -1.81
C GLY A 124 -9.98 -4.77 -0.30
N GLY A 125 -10.09 -6.02 0.18
CA GLY A 125 -10.29 -6.30 1.61
C GLY A 125 -9.21 -5.70 2.52
N THR A 126 -7.94 -5.83 2.16
CA THR A 126 -6.82 -5.26 2.93
C THR A 126 -6.81 -3.74 2.93
N ILE A 127 -7.18 -3.11 1.80
CA ILE A 127 -7.30 -1.64 1.71
C ILE A 127 -8.44 -1.15 2.59
N PHE A 128 -9.60 -1.81 2.53
CA PHE A 128 -10.76 -1.45 3.34
C PHE A 128 -10.45 -1.50 4.84
N SER A 129 -9.84 -2.58 5.32
CA SER A 129 -9.44 -2.66 6.73
C SER A 129 -8.36 -1.65 7.09
N THR A 130 -7.47 -1.30 6.14
CA THR A 130 -6.47 -0.24 6.38
C THR A 130 -7.15 1.12 6.55
N VAL A 131 -8.21 1.41 5.79
CA VAL A 131 -9.05 2.60 5.98
C VAL A 131 -9.74 2.55 7.34
N GLU A 132 -10.28 1.41 7.75
CA GLU A 132 -10.89 1.26 9.07
C GLU A 132 -9.90 1.57 10.22
N LEU A 133 -8.63 1.14 10.09
CA LEU A 133 -7.59 1.49 11.05
C LEU A 133 -7.28 2.99 11.08
N VAL A 134 -7.36 3.68 9.94
CA VAL A 134 -7.15 5.13 9.84
C VAL A 134 -8.27 5.92 10.49
N GLU A 135 -9.51 5.41 10.45
CA GLU A 135 -10.71 6.08 10.97
C GLU A 135 -10.95 5.87 12.47
N ARG A 136 -10.15 5.03 13.14
CA ARG A 136 -10.23 4.74 14.59
C ARG A 136 -9.42 5.72 15.45
#